data_AF-A0A2K3UX15-F1
#
_entry.id   AF-A0A2K3UX15-F1
#
_cell.length_a   1.000
_cell.length_b   1.000
_cell.length_c   1.000
_cell.angle_alpha   90.00
_cell.angle_beta   90.00
_cell.angle_gamma   90.00
#
_symmetry.space_group_name_H-M   'P 1'
#
loop_
_entity.id
_entity.type
_entity.pdbx_description
1 polymer ?
#
loop_
_entity_poly.entity_id
_entity_poly.type
_entity_poly.pdbx_seq_one_letter_code
_entity_poly.pdbx_strand_id
1 'polypeptide(L)'
;MFRTTAFRSLVTLAALGLATATPATAAALYFVRLEVKTASEATCYRFAQDAARQLGFANVRRGPLEVAGQKGGVYLSTTCVGRGSARVMAVVMATSDSFPAAQQVASEFANRLGGIICIDTPC
;
A
#
# COMPACT_ATOMS: atom_id res chain seq x y z
N MET A 1 -44.86 -0.47 62.59
CA MET A 1 -43.58 0.22 62.85
C MET A 1 -42.60 -0.18 61.75
N PHE A 2 -42.63 0.52 60.60
CA PHE A 2 -41.76 0.23 59.45
C PHE A 2 -40.48 1.04 59.59
N ARG A 3 -39.32 0.38 59.68
CA ARG A 3 -38.00 1.04 59.75
C ARG A 3 -37.06 0.47 58.68
N THR A 4 -36.81 1.33 57.68
CA THR A 4 -35.52 1.57 57.02
C THR A 4 -34.81 0.40 56.30
N THR A 5 -35.17 0.20 55.03
CA THR A 5 -34.32 -0.45 54.01
C THR A 5 -34.10 0.52 52.85
N ALA A 6 -33.26 1.53 53.04
CA ALA A 6 -32.94 2.47 51.95
C ALA A 6 -31.60 3.18 52.18
N PHE A 7 -30.48 2.44 52.23
CA PHE A 7 -29.16 3.07 52.22
C PHE A 7 -28.04 2.17 51.71
N ARG A 8 -28.24 1.43 50.60
CA ARG A 8 -27.19 0.55 50.04
C ARG A 8 -27.10 0.50 48.52
N SER A 9 -27.73 1.42 47.79
CA SER A 9 -27.88 1.30 46.33
C SER A 9 -27.28 2.43 45.49
N LEU A 10 -26.29 3.17 46.00
CA LEU A 10 -25.83 4.42 45.35
C LEU A 10 -24.33 4.50 45.03
N VAL A 11 -23.59 3.39 45.03
CA VAL A 11 -22.14 3.39 44.73
C VAL A 11 -21.70 2.28 43.75
N THR A 12 -22.53 1.96 42.76
CA THR A 12 -22.18 0.99 41.70
C THR A 12 -22.37 1.51 40.28
N LEU A 13 -22.48 2.83 40.11
CA LEU A 13 -22.71 3.48 38.82
C LEU A 13 -21.62 4.50 38.44
N ALA A 14 -20.39 4.34 38.92
CA ALA A 14 -19.27 5.23 38.61
C ALA A 14 -18.16 4.58 37.75
N ALA A 15 -18.31 3.32 37.33
CA ALA A 15 -17.25 2.56 36.64
C ALA A 15 -17.43 2.39 35.12
N LEU A 16 -18.43 3.03 34.48
CA LEU A 16 -18.68 2.88 33.04
C LEU A 16 -18.08 3.98 32.14
N GLY A 17 -17.23 4.85 32.68
CA GLY A 17 -16.92 6.14 32.05
C GLY A 17 -15.59 6.31 31.31
N LEU A 18 -14.82 5.25 31.01
CA LEU A 18 -13.54 5.38 30.30
C LEU A 18 -13.51 4.47 29.07
N ALA A 19 -14.41 4.74 28.11
CA ALA A 19 -14.20 4.28 26.74
C ALA A 19 -12.98 5.03 26.18
N THR A 20 -11.80 4.41 26.24
CA THR A 20 -10.60 4.93 25.58
C THR A 20 -10.89 4.98 24.09
N ALA A 21 -11.03 6.18 23.54
CA ALA A 21 -11.14 6.37 22.10
C ALA A 21 -9.91 5.77 21.43
N THR A 22 -10.05 4.65 20.73
CA THR A 22 -9.00 4.14 19.86
C THR A 22 -8.82 5.14 18.73
N PRO A 23 -7.62 5.69 18.52
CA PRO A 23 -7.40 6.57 17.38
C PRO A 23 -7.75 5.79 16.11
N ALA A 24 -8.58 6.38 15.25
CA ALA A 24 -8.88 5.82 13.95
C ALA A 24 -7.58 5.82 13.13
N THR A 25 -6.99 4.65 12.93
CA THR A 25 -5.80 4.48 12.08
C THR A 25 -6.24 4.58 10.62
N ALA A 26 -6.12 5.78 10.05
CA ALA A 26 -6.35 5.98 8.63
C ALA A 26 -5.12 5.48 7.85
N ALA A 27 -5.33 4.56 6.92
CA ALA A 27 -4.28 4.14 6.00
C ALA A 27 -3.88 5.35 5.12
N ALA A 28 -2.60 5.69 5.14
CA ALA A 28 -2.04 6.66 4.22
C ALA A 28 -1.86 6.03 2.84
N LEU A 29 -2.21 6.79 1.79
CA LEU A 29 -2.04 6.40 0.40
C LEU A 29 -1.11 7.40 -0.29
N TYR A 30 -0.13 6.87 -1.02
CA TYR A 30 0.74 7.64 -1.90
C TYR A 30 0.76 7.00 -3.29
N PHE A 31 0.82 7.82 -4.34
CA PHE A 31 1.01 7.32 -5.69
C PHE A 31 1.99 8.18 -6.48
N VAL A 32 2.71 7.54 -7.39
CA VAL A 32 3.62 8.18 -8.35
C VAL A 32 3.40 7.58 -9.73
N ARG A 33 3.61 8.40 -10.76
CA ARG A 33 3.49 8.00 -12.16
C ARG A 33 4.84 8.19 -12.83
N LEU A 34 5.25 7.22 -13.64
CA LEU A 34 6.49 7.30 -14.40
C LEU A 34 6.34 6.65 -15.78
N GLU A 35 7.11 7.15 -16.72
CA GLU A 35 7.28 6.51 -18.02
C GLU A 35 8.28 5.36 -17.88
N VAL A 36 7.88 4.16 -18.33
CA VAL A 36 8.74 2.98 -18.34
C VAL A 36 9.43 2.89 -19.70
N LYS A 37 10.66 2.38 -19.74
CA LYS A 37 11.46 2.25 -20.97
C LYS A 37 10.99 1.07 -21.84
N THR A 38 9.70 1.02 -22.14
CA THR A 38 9.05 0.05 -23.03
C THR A 38 7.73 0.61 -23.57
N ALA A 39 7.32 0.16 -24.76
CA ALA A 39 5.98 0.40 -25.31
C ALA A 39 5.00 -0.76 -25.06
N SER A 40 5.47 -1.88 -24.49
CA SER A 40 4.67 -3.08 -24.21
C SER A 40 4.21 -3.11 -22.76
N GLU A 41 2.89 -3.16 -22.53
CA GLU A 41 2.31 -3.31 -21.19
C GLU A 41 2.77 -4.62 -20.52
N ALA A 42 2.81 -5.72 -21.29
CA ALA A 42 3.27 -7.01 -20.79
C ALA A 42 4.72 -6.95 -20.28
N THR A 43 5.58 -6.25 -21.01
CA THR A 43 6.97 -6.03 -20.62
C THR A 43 7.06 -5.12 -19.38
N CYS A 44 6.24 -4.06 -19.30
CA CYS A 44 6.15 -3.21 -18.12
C CYS A 44 5.75 -3.99 -16.87
N TYR A 45 4.74 -4.87 -16.97
CA TYR A 45 4.35 -5.73 -15.85
C TYR A 45 5.45 -6.71 -15.44
N ARG A 46 6.21 -7.26 -16.40
CA ARG A 46 7.37 -8.07 -16.02
C ARG A 46 8.44 -7.22 -15.30
N PHE A 47 8.77 -6.04 -15.80
CA PHE A 47 9.72 -5.14 -15.13
C PHE A 47 9.27 -4.79 -13.72
N ALA A 48 7.97 -4.53 -13.51
CA ALA A 48 7.41 -4.29 -12.18
C ALA A 48 7.59 -5.50 -11.26
N GLN A 49 7.37 -6.73 -11.76
CA GLN A 49 7.59 -7.96 -11.01
C GLN A 49 9.07 -8.18 -10.66
N ASP A 50 9.97 -7.92 -11.60
CA ASP A 50 11.42 -8.02 -11.38
C ASP A 50 11.91 -6.97 -10.38
N ALA A 51 11.44 -5.72 -10.50
CA ALA A 51 11.72 -4.66 -9.54
C ALA A 51 11.24 -5.03 -8.13
N ALA A 52 10.01 -5.57 -8.00
CA ALA A 52 9.48 -6.01 -6.71
C ALA A 52 10.37 -7.10 -6.08
N ARG A 53 10.78 -8.11 -6.85
CA ARG A 53 11.66 -9.20 -6.38
C ARG A 53 13.04 -8.70 -5.98
N GLN A 54 13.64 -7.85 -6.81
CA GLN A 54 14.97 -7.28 -6.55
C GLN A 54 15.01 -6.38 -5.32
N LEU A 55 13.91 -5.67 -5.04
CA LEU A 55 13.76 -4.83 -3.85
C LEU A 55 13.31 -5.60 -2.59
N GLY A 56 13.19 -6.93 -2.69
CA GLY A 56 12.87 -7.79 -1.55
C GLY A 56 11.42 -7.71 -1.07
N PHE A 57 10.47 -7.40 -1.97
CA PHE A 57 9.05 -7.47 -1.63
C PHE A 57 8.62 -8.92 -1.38
N ALA A 58 7.80 -9.14 -0.37
CA ALA A 58 7.13 -10.40 -0.09
C ALA A 58 5.78 -10.48 -0.81
N ASN A 59 5.27 -11.71 -0.98
CA ASN A 59 3.96 -11.99 -1.57
C ASN A 59 3.75 -11.32 -2.93
N VAL A 60 4.81 -11.26 -3.75
CA VAL A 60 4.76 -10.64 -5.08
C VAL A 60 3.84 -11.46 -5.97
N ARG A 61 2.73 -10.85 -6.39
CA ARG A 61 1.75 -11.44 -7.30
C ARG A 61 1.58 -10.57 -8.53
N ARG A 62 1.44 -11.22 -9.68
CA ARG A 62 1.05 -10.58 -10.94
C ARG A 62 -0.38 -10.99 -11.26
N GLY A 63 -1.27 -10.02 -11.24
CA GLY A 63 -2.64 -10.16 -11.73
C GLY A 63 -2.76 -9.68 -13.20
N PRO A 64 -3.98 -9.70 -13.75
CA PRO A 64 -4.23 -9.22 -15.11
C PRO A 64 -3.96 -7.71 -15.28
N LEU A 65 -4.18 -6.92 -14.23
CA LEU A 65 -4.13 -5.44 -14.28
C LEU A 65 -3.14 -4.82 -13.28
N GLU A 66 -2.45 -5.63 -12.48
CA GLU A 66 -1.52 -5.13 -11.46
C GLU A 66 -0.38 -6.11 -11.16
N VAL A 67 0.73 -5.57 -10.67
CA VAL A 67 1.72 -6.29 -9.87
C VAL A 67 1.67 -5.73 -8.46
N ALA A 68 1.47 -6.60 -7.48
CA ALA A 68 1.37 -6.19 -6.08
C ALA A 68 2.32 -6.99 -5.19
N GLY A 69 2.72 -6.39 -4.07
CA GLY A 69 3.59 -7.00 -3.07
C GLY A 69 3.61 -6.19 -1.78
N GLN A 70 4.33 -6.68 -0.77
CA GLN A 70 4.47 -5.99 0.51
C GLN A 70 5.94 -5.87 0.93
N LYS A 71 6.32 -4.74 1.52
CA LYS A 71 7.66 -4.50 2.08
C LYS A 71 7.54 -3.61 3.32
N GLY A 72 8.05 -4.06 4.46
CA GLY A 72 8.11 -3.24 5.69
C GLY A 72 6.78 -2.65 6.15
N GLY A 73 5.68 -3.39 6.06
CA GLY A 73 4.33 -2.89 6.42
C GLY A 73 3.71 -1.92 5.40
N VAL A 74 4.30 -1.83 4.20
CA VAL A 74 3.74 -1.09 3.06
C VAL A 74 3.21 -2.09 2.05
N TYR A 75 1.95 -1.96 1.67
CA TYR A 75 1.38 -2.64 0.51
C TYR A 75 1.64 -1.78 -0.73
N LEU A 76 2.13 -2.40 -1.80
CA LEU A 76 2.38 -1.74 -3.07
C LEU A 76 1.60 -2.44 -4.18
N SER A 77 0.99 -1.67 -5.06
CA SER A 77 0.39 -2.13 -6.31
C SER A 77 0.85 -1.24 -7.46
N THR A 78 1.18 -1.84 -8.59
CA THR A 78 1.58 -1.13 -9.81
C THR A 78 0.74 -1.57 -10.98
N THR A 79 0.16 -0.62 -11.69
CA THR A 79 -0.57 -0.82 -12.95
C THR A 79 0.21 -0.20 -14.11
N CYS A 80 0.30 -0.90 -15.22
CA CYS A 80 0.92 -0.42 -16.46
C CYS A 80 -0.17 -0.03 -17.45
N VAL A 81 -0.07 1.16 -18.03
CA VAL A 81 -1.05 1.73 -18.95
C VAL A 81 -0.38 2.06 -20.27
N GLY A 82 -0.76 1.34 -21.31
CA GLY A 82 -0.34 1.55 -22.68
C GLY A 82 -0.93 2.83 -23.26
N ARG A 83 -0.18 3.46 -24.16
CA ARG A 83 -0.54 4.73 -24.80
C ARG A 83 -0.37 4.65 -26.32
N GLY A 84 -0.76 3.53 -26.91
CA GLY A 84 -0.58 3.27 -28.34
C GLY A 84 0.91 3.13 -28.71
N SER A 85 1.42 4.02 -29.56
CA SER A 85 2.82 4.03 -30.00
C SER A 85 3.80 4.68 -29.01
N ALA A 86 3.29 5.31 -27.95
CA ALA A 86 4.13 5.93 -26.92
C ALA A 86 4.55 4.90 -25.86
N ARG A 87 5.60 5.25 -25.11
CA ARG A 87 6.03 4.45 -23.95
C ARG A 87 4.91 4.31 -22.93
N VAL A 88 4.88 3.14 -22.28
CA VAL A 88 3.93 2.75 -21.25
C VAL A 88 4.15 3.60 -20.00
N MET A 89 3.05 3.98 -19.35
CA MET A 89 3.08 4.64 -18.05
C MET A 89 2.83 3.62 -16.95
N ALA A 90 3.70 3.59 -15.94
CA ALA A 90 3.42 2.87 -14.70
C ALA A 90 2.79 3.83 -13.68
N VAL A 91 1.73 3.37 -13.03
CA VAL A 91 1.11 4.01 -11.86
C VAL A 91 1.44 3.14 -10.67
N VAL A 92 2.30 3.63 -9.79
CA VAL A 92 2.74 2.95 -8.57
C VAL A 92 1.97 3.52 -7.40
N MET A 93 1.24 2.68 -6.69
CA MET A 93 0.44 3.03 -5.52
C MET A 93 1.01 2.29 -4.31
N ALA A 94 1.18 2.99 -3.19
CA ALA A 94 1.59 2.42 -1.92
C ALA A 94 0.64 2.85 -0.80
N THR A 95 0.32 1.92 0.09
CA THR A 95 -0.50 2.15 1.27
C THR A 95 0.20 1.66 2.53
N SER A 96 0.12 2.43 3.61
CA SER A 96 0.70 2.11 4.92
C SER A 96 0.05 2.95 6.01
N ASP A 97 0.22 2.59 7.27
CA ASP A 97 -0.15 3.46 8.40
C ASP A 97 0.75 4.71 8.53
N SER A 98 1.87 4.73 7.79
CA SER A 98 2.82 5.85 7.74
C SER A 98 2.95 6.40 6.32
N PHE A 99 2.53 7.66 6.12
CA PHE A 99 2.70 8.34 4.82
C PHE A 99 4.16 8.41 4.36
N PRO A 100 5.14 8.78 5.22
CA PRO A 100 6.55 8.75 4.84
C PRO A 100 7.02 7.37 4.37
N ALA A 101 6.55 6.29 5.01
CA ALA A 101 6.89 4.93 4.59
C ALA A 101 6.28 4.58 3.23
N ALA A 102 5.00 4.89 3.01
CA ALA A 102 4.33 4.68 1.72
C ALA A 102 5.03 5.46 0.59
N GLN A 103 5.37 6.73 0.84
CA GLN A 103 6.10 7.56 -0.11
C GLN A 103 7.48 6.99 -0.42
N GLN A 104 8.28 6.66 0.60
CA GLN A 104 9.63 6.12 0.42
C GLN A 104 9.61 4.84 -0.42
N VAL A 105 8.74 3.88 -0.08
CA VAL A 105 8.68 2.59 -0.77
C VAL A 105 8.20 2.75 -2.22
N ALA A 106 7.19 3.58 -2.47
CA ALA A 106 6.74 3.86 -3.84
C ALA A 106 7.79 4.58 -4.68
N SER A 107 8.51 5.56 -4.12
CA SER A 107 9.58 6.26 -4.82
C SER A 107 10.77 5.34 -5.11
N GLU A 108 11.19 4.51 -4.15
CA GLU A 108 12.23 3.49 -4.34
C GLU A 108 11.85 2.52 -5.47
N PHE A 109 10.62 2.01 -5.44
CA PHE A 109 10.10 1.12 -6.47
C PHE A 109 10.05 1.79 -7.85
N ALA A 110 9.51 3.00 -7.94
CA ALA A 110 9.44 3.76 -9.18
C ALA A 110 10.83 4.03 -9.76
N ASN A 111 11.79 4.43 -8.93
CA ASN A 111 13.18 4.64 -9.36
C ASN A 111 13.80 3.36 -9.92
N ARG A 112 13.56 2.21 -9.27
CA ARG A 112 14.05 0.91 -9.78
C ARG A 112 13.40 0.57 -11.11
N LEU A 113 12.06 0.68 -11.21
CA LEU A 113 11.30 0.36 -12.41
C LEU A 113 11.70 1.23 -13.61
N GLY A 114 11.84 2.55 -13.41
CA GLY A 114 12.29 3.48 -14.46
C GLY A 114 13.73 3.25 -14.91
N GLY A 115 14.54 2.58 -14.08
CA GLY A 115 15.92 2.20 -14.38
C GLY A 115 16.06 0.96 -15.27
N ILE A 116 15.07 0.07 -15.32
CA ILE A 116 15.16 -1.20 -16.07
C ILE A 116 15.16 -0.92 -17.57
N ILE A 117 16.11 -1.53 -18.28
CA ILE A 117 16.24 -1.50 -19.74
C ILE A 117 16.32 -2.95 -20.21
N CYS A 118 15.60 -3.26 -21.28
CA CYS A 118 15.82 -4.50 -22.03
C CYS A 118 16.81 -4.27 -23.16
N ILE A 119 17.88 -5.05 -23.17
CA ILE A 119 18.92 -4.98 -24.19
C ILE A 119 18.60 -5.94 -25.36
N ASP A 120 17.94 -7.08 -25.07
CA ASP A 120 17.59 -8.10 -26.06
C ASP A 120 16.07 -8.37 -26.13
N THR A 121 15.54 -8.77 -27.30
CA THR A 121 14.12 -9.07 -27.52
C THR A 121 13.85 -10.54 -27.93
N PRO A 122 12.66 -11.10 -27.58
CA PRO A 122 11.72 -10.56 -26.62
C PRO A 122 12.26 -10.78 -25.21
N CYS A 123 12.26 -9.69 -24.46
CA CYS A 123 11.84 -9.79 -23.09
C CYS A 123 10.33 -10.11 -23.15
#